data_AF-A0A554QF75-F1
#
_entry.id   AF-A0A554QF75-F1
#
_cell.length_a   1.000
_cell.length_b   1.000
_cell.length_c   1.000
_cell.angle_alpha   90.00
_cell.angle_beta   90.00
_cell.angle_gamma   90.00
#
_symmetry.space_group_name_H-M   'P 1'
#
loop_
_entity.id
_entity.type
_entity.pdbx_description
1 polymer ?
#
loop_
_entity_poly.entity_id
_entity_poly.type
_entity_poly.pdbx_seq_one_letter_code
_entity_poly.pdbx_strand_id
1 'polypeptide(L)'
;MKPAISRRDMYEWVIHHMTDMGFERVSTRRGKTDDLFHIDGKGVVGRGTVQTDPVSGWQLQTVYKDVYVKKAKDRWIHFAWGGYTKEAQSFANATNIALFEFQNDGPISPASKRAAAMYRRKPSERWKTQAIWAVVVLAAVAALVGVLVLFPAVRWVLGVIAVVLVLSVVFKILELTNPQLFR
;
A
#
# COMPACT_ATOMS: atom_id res chain seq x y z
N MET A 1 14.05 23.23 18.25
CA MET A 1 13.15 23.44 17.09
C MET A 1 13.60 22.53 15.96
N LYS A 2 12.66 21.94 15.21
CA LYS A 2 13.01 21.11 14.04
C LYS A 2 13.53 22.01 12.91
N PRO A 3 14.50 21.57 12.09
CA PRO A 3 14.94 22.34 10.93
C PRO A 3 13.78 22.53 9.95
N ALA A 4 13.80 23.59 9.15
CA ALA A 4 12.83 23.74 8.07
C ALA A 4 12.96 22.56 7.09
N ILE A 5 11.83 22.02 6.65
CA ILE A 5 11.78 20.93 5.66
C ILE A 5 11.15 21.44 4.36
N SER A 6 11.66 20.99 3.22
CA SER A 6 11.05 21.35 1.94
C SER A 6 9.75 20.57 1.74
N ARG A 7 8.79 21.17 1.03
CA ARG A 7 7.54 20.47 0.69
C ARG A 7 7.79 19.21 -0.13
N ARG A 8 8.82 19.23 -0.99
CA ARG A 8 9.19 18.10 -1.84
C ARG A 8 9.61 16.90 -0.99
N ASP A 9 10.50 17.12 -0.03
CA ASP A 9 11.00 16.02 0.82
C ASP A 9 9.86 15.40 1.61
N MET A 10 8.94 16.22 2.16
CA MET A 10 7.76 15.71 2.84
C MET A 10 6.85 14.87 1.93
N TYR A 11 6.71 15.20 0.64
CA TYR A 11 5.86 14.42 -0.27
C TYR A 11 6.38 13.00 -0.44
N GLU A 12 7.69 12.86 -0.66
CA GLU A 12 8.32 11.55 -0.86
C GLU A 12 8.13 10.67 0.38
N TRP A 13 8.34 11.23 1.58
CA TRP A 13 8.08 10.53 2.84
C TRP A 13 6.62 10.16 3.05
N VAL A 14 5.67 11.06 2.75
CA VAL A 14 4.23 10.75 2.88
C VAL A 14 3.81 9.67 1.89
N ILE A 15 4.25 9.73 0.63
CA ILE A 15 3.91 8.72 -0.38
C ILE A 15 4.42 7.35 0.06
N HIS A 16 5.69 7.27 0.50
CA HIS A 16 6.25 6.03 1.02
C HIS A 16 5.45 5.51 2.21
N HIS A 17 5.20 6.36 3.20
CA HIS A 17 4.48 5.97 4.41
C HIS A 17 3.03 5.53 4.15
N MET A 18 2.33 6.20 3.24
CA MET A 18 0.97 5.83 2.85
C MET A 18 0.96 4.52 2.06
N THR A 19 1.94 4.31 1.18
CA THR A 19 2.13 3.05 0.47
C THR A 19 2.40 1.90 1.45
N ASP A 20 3.26 2.11 2.45
CA ASP A 20 3.52 1.16 3.52
C ASP A 20 2.28 0.82 4.35
N MET A 21 1.31 1.73 4.43
CA MET A 21 0.01 1.49 5.08
C MET A 21 -1.01 0.82 4.15
N GLY A 22 -0.64 0.50 2.91
CA GLY A 22 -1.48 -0.19 1.93
C GLY A 22 -2.42 0.72 1.15
N PHE A 23 -2.15 2.03 1.12
CA PHE A 23 -2.90 2.95 0.26
C PHE A 23 -2.28 2.99 -1.13
N GLU A 24 -3.09 2.70 -2.14
CA GLU A 24 -2.70 2.78 -3.55
C GLU A 24 -3.13 4.13 -4.15
N ARG A 25 -2.38 4.61 -5.16
CA ARG A 25 -2.68 5.83 -5.94
C ARG A 25 -2.75 7.10 -5.09
N VAL A 26 -1.81 7.25 -4.15
CA VAL A 26 -1.67 8.46 -3.34
C VAL A 26 -1.11 9.56 -4.22
N SER A 27 -1.89 10.62 -4.43
CA SER A 27 -1.44 11.83 -5.12
C SER A 27 -1.25 12.96 -4.12
N THR A 28 -0.10 13.64 -4.21
CA THR A 28 0.20 14.81 -3.39
C THR A 28 0.31 16.06 -4.27
N ARG A 29 -0.29 17.16 -3.85
CA ARG A 29 -0.15 18.46 -4.55
C ARG A 29 0.05 19.61 -3.56
N ARG A 30 0.68 20.68 -4.02
CA ARG A 30 0.86 21.91 -3.23
C ARG A 30 -0.50 22.49 -2.83
N GLY A 31 -0.63 22.84 -1.57
CA GLY A 31 -1.80 23.53 -1.03
C GLY A 31 -1.77 25.02 -1.31
N LYS A 32 -2.91 25.69 -1.05
CA LYS A 32 -3.05 27.15 -1.23
C LYS A 32 -2.31 27.97 -0.17
N THR A 33 -2.10 27.38 1.00
CA THR A 33 -1.35 27.99 2.10
C THR A 33 0.10 27.54 1.99
N ASP A 34 1.04 28.44 2.30
CA ASP A 34 2.45 28.14 2.13
C ASP A 34 2.91 26.92 2.91
N ASP A 35 2.26 26.54 3.99
CA ASP A 35 2.71 25.35 4.70
C ASP A 35 1.91 24.08 4.39
N LEU A 36 0.91 24.14 3.51
CA LEU A 36 -0.01 23.03 3.30
C LEU A 36 0.22 22.27 2.00
N PHE A 37 -0.06 20.97 2.03
CA PHE A 37 -0.25 20.14 0.84
C PHE A 37 -1.47 19.22 0.97
N HIS A 38 -1.98 18.72 -0.15
CA HIS A 38 -3.12 17.81 -0.20
C HIS A 38 -2.66 16.39 -0.48
N ILE A 39 -3.43 15.43 0.04
CA ILE A 39 -3.28 14.00 -0.21
C ILE A 39 -4.65 13.51 -0.68
N ASP A 40 -4.69 12.87 -1.84
CA ASP A 40 -5.91 12.25 -2.37
C ASP A 40 -5.58 10.83 -2.84
N GLY A 41 -6.37 9.87 -2.35
CA GLY A 41 -6.26 8.45 -2.66
C GLY A 41 -7.60 7.77 -2.44
N LYS A 42 -7.78 6.55 -2.95
CA LYS A 42 -9.08 5.86 -2.91
C LYS A 42 -9.60 5.72 -1.46
N GLY A 43 -10.62 6.51 -1.09
CA GLY A 43 -11.25 6.51 0.24
C GLY A 43 -10.42 7.17 1.34
N VAL A 44 -9.48 8.06 0.98
CA VAL A 44 -8.67 8.87 1.90
C VAL A 44 -8.50 10.27 1.36
N VAL A 45 -8.72 11.27 2.22
CA VAL A 45 -8.35 12.65 1.96
C VAL A 45 -7.47 13.14 3.10
N GLY A 46 -6.38 13.80 2.76
CA GLY A 46 -5.46 14.31 3.77
C GLY A 46 -4.84 15.66 3.45
N ARG A 47 -4.24 16.22 4.48
CA ARG A 47 -3.44 17.45 4.45
C ARG A 47 -2.12 17.22 5.15
N GLY A 48 -1.08 17.95 4.75
CA GLY A 48 0.14 18.02 5.52
C GLY A 48 0.57 19.46 5.76
N THR A 49 1.14 19.74 6.93
CA THR A 49 1.69 21.04 7.32
C THR A 49 3.21 20.97 7.49
N VAL A 50 3.96 21.84 6.82
CA VAL A 50 5.45 21.84 6.83
C VAL A 50 6.06 22.77 7.87
N GLN A 51 5.24 23.58 8.54
CA GLN A 51 5.68 24.53 9.56
C GLN A 51 6.45 23.81 10.69
N THR A 52 7.45 24.49 11.26
CA THR A 52 8.27 23.95 12.36
C THR A 52 7.55 23.98 13.71
N ASP A 53 6.55 24.84 13.86
CA ASP A 53 5.78 24.97 15.08
C ASP A 53 4.65 23.93 15.17
N PRO A 54 4.32 23.45 16.38
CA PRO A 54 3.22 22.51 16.56
C PRO A 54 1.90 23.07 16.02
N VAL A 55 1.15 22.23 15.29
CA VAL A 55 -0.19 22.59 14.81
C VAL A 55 -1.13 22.74 15.99
N SER A 56 -1.77 23.91 16.10
CA SER A 56 -2.71 24.20 17.17
C SER A 56 -4.10 23.61 16.92
N GLY A 57 -4.91 23.49 17.97
CA GLY A 57 -6.29 23.03 17.87
C GLY A 57 -7.14 23.89 16.91
N TRP A 58 -6.93 25.21 16.94
CA TRP A 58 -7.62 26.13 16.03
C TRP A 58 -7.23 25.91 14.57
N GLN A 59 -5.93 25.77 14.28
CA GLN A 59 -5.46 25.48 12.91
C GLN A 59 -6.07 24.18 12.39
N LEU A 60 -6.08 23.12 13.21
CA LEU A 60 -6.66 21.83 12.82
C LEU A 60 -8.19 21.91 12.65
N GLN A 61 -8.89 22.68 13.49
CA GLN A 61 -10.33 22.90 13.37
C GLN A 61 -10.70 23.63 12.06
N THR A 62 -9.88 24.60 11.63
CA THR A 62 -10.04 25.27 10.34
C THR A 62 -9.89 24.28 9.19
N VAL A 63 -8.84 23.45 9.21
CA VAL A 63 -8.64 22.39 8.20
C VAL A 63 -9.84 21.44 8.15
N TYR A 64 -10.36 21.05 9.32
CA TYR A 64 -11.53 20.19 9.42
C TYR A 64 -12.75 20.77 8.72
N LYS A 65 -13.12 22.02 9.04
CA LYS A 65 -14.29 22.70 8.46
C LYS A 65 -14.16 22.90 6.95
N ASP A 66 -12.96 23.27 6.49
CA ASP A 66 -12.77 23.66 5.10
C ASP A 66 -12.65 22.48 4.14
N VAL A 67 -12.14 21.35 4.62
CA VAL A 67 -11.71 20.22 3.79
C VAL A 67 -12.45 18.95 4.16
N TYR A 68 -12.34 18.52 5.42
CA TYR A 68 -12.75 17.18 5.84
C TYR A 68 -14.27 17.03 5.89
N VAL A 69 -14.98 18.04 6.40
CA VAL A 69 -16.46 18.02 6.43
C VAL A 69 -17.06 17.80 5.03
N LYS A 70 -16.44 18.35 3.98
CA LYS A 70 -16.89 18.20 2.58
C LYS A 70 -16.58 16.82 1.98
N LYS A 71 -15.82 15.99 2.70
CA LYS A 71 -15.31 14.67 2.29
C LYS A 71 -15.66 13.61 3.34
N ALA A 72 -16.89 13.65 3.86
CA ALA A 72 -17.35 12.80 4.96
C ALA A 72 -17.33 11.28 4.67
N LYS A 73 -17.31 10.88 3.39
CA LYS A 73 -17.21 9.47 2.99
C LYS A 73 -15.77 8.93 3.05
N ASP A 74 -14.78 9.83 3.15
CA ASP A 74 -13.36 9.49 3.11
C ASP A 74 -12.76 9.45 4.52
N ARG A 75 -11.67 8.71 4.68
CA ARG A 75 -10.87 8.75 5.91
C ARG A 75 -9.99 9.99 5.90
N TRP A 76 -9.97 10.72 7.01
CA TRP A 76 -9.22 11.97 7.13
C TRP A 76 -7.86 11.75 7.78
N ILE A 77 -6.81 12.25 7.12
CA ILE A 77 -5.43 12.08 7.58
C ILE A 77 -4.70 13.43 7.54
N HIS A 78 -4.09 13.82 8.66
CA HIS A 78 -3.28 15.03 8.73
C HIS A 78 -1.83 14.69 9.07
N PHE A 79 -0.88 15.29 8.37
CA PHE A 79 0.55 15.18 8.62
C PHE A 79 1.10 16.53 9.12
N ALA A 80 2.05 16.53 10.05
CA ALA A 80 2.69 17.76 10.51
C ALA A 80 4.18 17.56 10.78
N TRP A 81 5.00 18.50 10.33
CA TRP A 81 6.42 18.53 10.61
C TRP A 81 6.70 18.96 12.06
N GLY A 82 6.20 20.13 12.47
CA GLY A 82 6.34 20.66 13.83
C GLY A 82 5.58 19.90 14.92
N GLY A 83 4.82 18.86 14.58
CA GLY A 83 4.00 18.09 15.51
C GLY A 83 2.67 18.77 15.83
N TYR A 84 2.09 18.46 16.99
CA TYR A 84 0.75 18.89 17.39
C TYR A 84 0.70 19.30 18.85
N THR A 85 -0.11 20.31 19.17
CA THR A 85 -0.46 20.59 20.56
C THR A 85 -1.42 19.56 21.13
N LYS A 86 -1.58 19.51 22.46
CA LYS A 86 -2.51 18.59 23.13
C LYS A 86 -3.96 18.86 22.71
N GLU A 87 -4.31 20.12 22.49
CA GLU A 87 -5.64 20.54 22.04
C GLU A 87 -5.93 20.01 20.63
N ALA A 88 -4.95 20.07 19.73
CA ALA A 88 -5.08 19.51 18.39
C ALA A 88 -5.26 17.98 18.43
N GLN A 89 -4.49 17.28 19.26
CA GLN A 89 -4.64 15.83 19.44
C GLN A 89 -6.02 15.46 20.01
N SER A 90 -6.50 16.21 21.02
CA SER A 90 -7.83 16.01 21.60
C SER A 90 -8.93 16.20 20.55
N PHE A 91 -8.86 17.29 19.79
CA PHE A 91 -9.79 17.58 18.70
C PHE A 91 -9.79 16.49 17.62
N ALA A 92 -8.61 16.03 17.21
CA ALA A 92 -8.48 14.96 16.22
C ALA A 92 -9.09 13.64 16.69
N ASN A 93 -8.90 13.30 17.97
CA ASN A 93 -9.50 12.10 18.54
C ASN A 93 -11.03 12.21 18.60
N ALA A 94 -11.59 13.39 18.93
CA ALA A 94 -13.03 13.62 18.94
C ALA A 94 -13.66 13.56 17.54
N THR A 95 -12.90 13.96 16.51
CA THR A 95 -13.38 14.06 15.12
C THR A 95 -12.90 12.92 14.22
N ASN A 96 -12.26 11.90 14.77
CA ASN A 96 -11.70 10.75 14.04
C ASN A 96 -10.67 11.10 12.95
N ILE A 97 -9.91 12.18 13.12
CA ILE A 97 -8.78 12.53 12.24
C ILE A 97 -7.55 11.70 12.64
N ALA A 98 -6.93 11.03 11.67
CA ALA A 98 -5.65 10.36 11.88
C ALA A 98 -4.53 11.39 11.80
N LEU A 99 -3.83 11.64 12.92
CA LEU A 99 -2.68 12.54 12.97
C LEU A 99 -1.39 11.76 12.86
N PHE A 100 -0.53 12.20 11.96
CA PHE A 100 0.82 11.70 11.79
C PHE A 100 1.82 12.85 11.96
N GLU A 101 2.89 12.57 12.69
CA GLU A 101 3.97 13.51 12.96
C GLU A 101 5.27 12.97 12.37
N PHE A 102 6.01 13.84 11.69
CA PHE A 102 7.36 13.54 11.25
C PHE A 102 8.34 13.61 12.41
N GLN A 103 9.24 12.65 12.50
CA GLN A 103 10.36 12.65 13.44
C GLN A 103 11.56 13.39 12.85
N ASN A 104 12.50 13.78 13.70
CA ASN A 104 13.66 14.60 13.31
C ASN A 104 14.54 13.95 12.23
N ASP A 105 14.51 12.63 12.14
CA ASP A 105 15.26 11.77 11.24
C ASP A 105 14.48 11.38 9.97
N GLY A 106 13.24 11.87 9.79
CA GLY A 106 12.38 11.57 8.64
C GLY A 106 11.22 10.58 8.85
N PRO A 107 11.31 9.56 9.73
CA PRO A 107 10.21 8.63 9.99
C PRO A 107 8.92 9.34 10.39
N ILE A 108 7.80 8.83 9.90
CA ILE A 108 6.47 9.33 10.29
C ILE A 108 5.88 8.41 11.36
N SER A 109 5.40 9.01 12.44
CA SER A 109 4.85 8.35 13.62
C SER A 109 3.39 8.75 13.88
N PRO A 110 2.56 7.84 14.45
CA PRO A 110 1.18 8.18 14.77
C PRO A 110 1.08 9.08 16.01
N ALA A 111 0.31 10.16 15.91
CA ALA A 111 0.08 11.15 16.97
C ALA A 111 -1.39 11.19 17.48
N SER A 112 -2.30 10.42 16.88
CA SER A 112 -3.68 10.24 17.37
C SER A 112 -4.05 8.78 17.54
N LYS A 113 -5.09 8.47 18.33
CA LYS A 113 -5.58 7.10 18.54
C LYS A 113 -5.96 6.46 17.20
N ARG A 114 -6.56 7.23 16.31
CA ARG A 114 -6.96 6.77 14.97
C ARG A 114 -5.75 6.44 14.11
N ALA A 115 -4.72 7.27 14.13
CA ALA A 115 -3.47 7.02 13.42
C ALA A 115 -2.75 5.78 13.97
N ALA A 116 -2.70 5.61 15.30
CA ALA A 116 -2.13 4.41 15.92
C ALA A 116 -2.87 3.13 15.48
N ALA A 117 -4.21 3.19 15.40
CA ALA A 117 -5.02 2.07 14.91
C ALA A 117 -4.80 1.79 13.41
N MET A 118 -4.56 2.82 12.58
CA MET A 118 -4.16 2.64 11.17
C MET A 118 -2.77 2.02 11.08
N TYR A 119 -1.82 2.53 11.87
CA TYR A 119 -0.42 2.10 11.87
C TYR A 119 -0.24 0.65 12.33
N ARG A 120 -1.00 0.21 13.34
CA ARG A 120 -1.01 -1.20 13.78
C ARG A 120 -1.52 -2.18 12.72
N ARG A 121 -2.32 -1.70 11.77
CA ARG A 121 -2.83 -2.48 10.65
C ARG A 121 -1.93 -2.37 9.41
N LYS A 122 -0.69 -1.86 9.56
CA LYS A 122 0.27 -1.82 8.46
C LYS A 122 0.35 -3.20 7.82
N PRO A 123 0.26 -3.31 6.48
CA PRO A 123 0.48 -4.55 5.75
C PRO A 123 1.92 -5.07 5.81
N SER A 124 2.68 -4.79 6.88
CA SER A 124 4.06 -5.25 7.12
C SER A 124 4.20 -6.76 7.25
N GLU A 125 3.12 -7.51 7.05
CA GLU A 125 3.16 -8.95 6.86
C GLU A 125 3.11 -9.37 5.40
N ARG A 126 2.69 -8.54 4.43
CA ARG A 126 2.59 -8.99 3.02
C ARG A 126 3.93 -9.40 2.44
N TRP A 127 5.02 -8.70 2.76
CA TRP A 127 6.37 -9.12 2.35
C TRP A 127 6.81 -10.41 3.04
N LYS A 128 6.40 -10.63 4.31
CA LYS A 128 6.66 -11.88 5.03
C LYS A 128 5.83 -13.03 4.44
N THR A 129 4.56 -12.78 4.11
CA THR A 129 3.66 -13.73 3.46
C THR A 129 4.18 -14.05 2.06
N GLN A 130 4.64 -13.07 1.29
CA GLN A 130 5.27 -13.29 -0.01
C GLN A 130 6.59 -14.05 0.11
N ALA A 131 7.43 -13.76 1.12
CA ALA A 131 8.65 -14.51 1.38
C ALA A 131 8.35 -15.96 1.79
N ILE A 132 7.36 -16.18 2.66
CA ILE A 132 6.89 -17.52 3.05
C ILE A 132 6.36 -18.27 1.82
N TRP A 133 5.53 -17.64 0.99
CA TRP A 133 5.03 -18.25 -0.26
C TRP A 133 6.15 -18.56 -1.24
N ALA A 134 7.15 -17.69 -1.37
CA ALA A 134 8.32 -17.93 -2.21
C ALA A 134 9.12 -19.15 -1.72
N VAL A 135 9.30 -19.30 -0.40
CA VAL A 135 9.94 -20.49 0.20
C VAL A 135 9.12 -21.75 -0.03
N VAL A 136 7.79 -21.69 0.13
CA VAL A 136 6.89 -22.83 -0.13
C VAL A 136 6.94 -23.26 -1.59
N VAL A 137 6.91 -22.30 -2.53
CA VAL A 137 7.03 -22.58 -3.97
C VAL A 137 8.39 -23.19 -4.30
N LEU A 138 9.49 -22.64 -3.76
CA LEU A 138 10.82 -23.20 -3.96
C LEU A 138 10.92 -24.63 -3.42
N ALA A 139 10.37 -24.91 -2.24
CA ALA A 139 10.33 -26.25 -1.66
C ALA A 139 9.51 -27.22 -2.53
N ALA A 140 8.35 -26.80 -3.04
CA ALA A 140 7.52 -27.60 -3.94
C ALA A 140 8.23 -27.91 -5.26
N VAL A 141 8.91 -26.93 -5.86
CA VAL A 141 9.72 -27.11 -7.07
C VAL A 141 10.87 -28.07 -6.81
N ALA A 142 11.59 -27.90 -5.69
CA ALA A 142 12.70 -28.79 -5.31
C ALA A 142 12.21 -30.24 -5.08
N ALA A 143 11.07 -30.42 -4.43
CA ALA A 143 10.46 -31.74 -4.26
C ALA A 143 10.05 -32.36 -5.60
N LEU A 144 9.44 -31.60 -6.50
CA LEU A 144 9.07 -32.05 -7.85
C LEU A 144 10.32 -32.49 -8.65
N VAL A 145 11.38 -31.68 -8.62
CA VAL A 145 12.67 -32.01 -9.25
C VAL A 145 13.28 -33.26 -8.61
N GLY A 146 13.24 -33.38 -7.28
CA GLY A 146 13.72 -34.56 -6.56
C GLY A 146 12.98 -35.84 -6.96
N VAL A 147 11.65 -35.79 -7.08
CA VAL A 147 10.83 -36.91 -7.55
C VAL A 147 11.16 -37.28 -9.00
N LEU A 148 11.34 -36.30 -9.88
CA LEU A 148 11.75 -36.53 -11.27
C LEU A 148 13.13 -37.18 -11.40
N VAL A 149 14.07 -36.86 -10.50
CA VAL A 149 15.42 -37.44 -10.50
C VAL A 149 15.43 -38.85 -9.91
N LEU A 150 14.76 -39.05 -8.78
CA LEU A 150 14.77 -40.32 -8.03
C LEU A 150 13.86 -41.38 -8.63
N PHE A 151 12.82 -41.00 -9.37
CA PHE A 151 11.87 -41.93 -9.97
C PHE A 151 11.85 -41.78 -11.49
N PRO A 152 12.75 -42.46 -12.24
CA PRO A 152 12.82 -42.41 -13.69
C PRO A 152 11.49 -42.76 -14.37
N ALA A 153 10.70 -43.66 -13.76
CA ALA A 153 9.36 -44.01 -14.25
C ALA A 153 8.41 -42.80 -14.30
N VAL A 154 8.49 -41.86 -13.35
CA VAL A 154 7.65 -40.65 -13.29
C VAL A 154 8.00 -39.68 -14.43
N ARG A 155 9.26 -39.62 -14.86
CA ARG A 155 9.68 -38.84 -16.04
C ARG A 155 9.02 -39.35 -17.31
N TRP A 156 8.97 -40.67 -17.49
CA TRP A 156 8.32 -41.29 -18.65
C TRP A 156 6.80 -41.07 -18.64
N VAL A 157 6.15 -41.21 -17.47
CA VAL A 157 4.70 -40.95 -17.34
C VAL A 157 4.35 -39.50 -17.65
N LEU A 158 5.10 -38.53 -17.12
CA LEU A 158 4.88 -37.11 -17.44
C LEU A 158 5.17 -36.77 -18.90
N GLY A 159 6.20 -37.38 -19.49
CA GLY A 159 6.48 -37.27 -20.92
C GLY A 159 5.34 -37.78 -21.79
N VAL A 160 4.77 -38.95 -21.44
CA VAL A 160 3.60 -39.51 -22.14
C VAL A 160 2.39 -38.60 -22.03
N ILE A 161 2.10 -38.05 -20.83
CA ILE A 161 0.99 -37.09 -20.65
C ILE A 161 1.18 -35.83 -21.50
N ALA A 162 2.41 -35.28 -21.55
CA ALA A 162 2.71 -34.12 -22.37
C ALA A 162 2.53 -34.41 -23.87
N VAL A 163 2.99 -35.58 -24.35
CA VAL A 163 2.81 -36.01 -25.74
C VAL A 163 1.32 -36.18 -26.07
N VAL A 164 0.53 -36.81 -25.20
CA VAL A 164 -0.92 -36.97 -25.39
C VAL A 164 -1.62 -35.61 -25.44
N LEU A 165 -1.25 -34.66 -24.59
CA LEU A 165 -1.80 -33.30 -24.60
C LEU A 165 -1.46 -32.56 -25.89
N VAL A 166 -0.21 -32.63 -26.36
CA VAL A 166 0.21 -32.01 -27.61
C VAL A 166 -0.53 -32.64 -28.79
N LEU A 167 -0.62 -33.97 -28.85
CA LEU A 167 -1.38 -34.66 -29.89
C LEU A 167 -2.87 -34.30 -29.85
N SER A 168 -3.46 -34.12 -28.66
CA SER A 168 -4.86 -33.69 -28.52
C SER A 168 -5.09 -32.27 -29.03
N VAL A 169 -4.14 -31.36 -28.80
CA VAL A 169 -4.19 -29.99 -29.33
C VAL A 169 -4.02 -29.99 -30.84
N VAL A 170 -3.05 -30.75 -31.37
CA VAL A 170 -2.83 -30.91 -32.81
C VAL A 170 -4.06 -31.51 -33.49
N PHE A 171 -4.68 -32.53 -32.88
CA PHE A 171 -5.91 -33.14 -33.39
C PHE A 171 -7.06 -32.13 -33.45
N LYS A 172 -7.28 -31.36 -32.38
CA LYS A 172 -8.29 -30.28 -32.38
C LYS A 172 -8.02 -29.23 -33.45
N ILE A 173 -6.75 -28.85 -33.66
CA ILE A 173 -6.37 -27.92 -34.72
C ILE A 173 -6.67 -28.53 -36.09
N LEU A 174 -6.29 -29.78 -36.34
CA LEU A 174 -6.57 -30.46 -37.62
C LEU A 174 -8.07 -30.62 -37.90
N GLU A 175 -8.87 -30.92 -36.88
CA GLU A 175 -10.34 -30.98 -36.95
C GLU A 175 -10.95 -29.61 -37.29
N LEU A 176 -10.42 -28.53 -36.70
CA LEU A 176 -10.82 -27.15 -36.99
C LEU A 176 -10.44 -26.70 -38.41
N THR A 177 -9.28 -27.12 -38.93
CA THR A 177 -8.78 -26.68 -40.24
C THR A 177 -9.22 -27.56 -41.40
N ASN A 178 -9.54 -28.84 -41.18
CA ASN A 178 -9.96 -29.79 -42.21
C ASN A 178 -11.05 -30.77 -41.71
N PRO A 179 -12.30 -30.31 -41.56
CA PRO A 179 -13.39 -31.14 -41.05
C PRO A 179 -13.80 -32.31 -41.98
N GLN A 180 -13.30 -32.35 -43.22
CA GLN A 180 -13.61 -33.43 -44.17
C GLN A 180 -12.72 -34.68 -44.03
N LEU A 181 -11.64 -34.62 -43.24
CA LEU A 181 -10.76 -35.77 -42.98
C LEU A 181 -11.29 -36.72 -41.89
N PHE A 182 -12.31 -36.30 -41.14
CA PHE A 182 -12.82 -37.01 -39.95
C PHE A 182 -14.32 -37.31 -40.03
N ARG A 183 -14.89 -37.35 -41.25
CA ARG A 183 -16.23 -37.87 -41.53
C ARG A 183 -16.19 -39.33 -41.94
#